data_AF-A0A1U7J7H6-F1
#
_entry.id   AF-A0A1U7J7H6-F1
#
_cell.length_a   1.000
_cell.length_b   1.000
_cell.length_c   1.000
_cell.angle_alpha   90.00
_cell.angle_beta   90.00
_cell.angle_gamma   90.00
#
_symmetry.space_group_name_H-M   'P 1'
#
loop_
_entity.id
_entity.type
_entity.pdbx_description
1 polymer ?
#
loop_
_entity_poly.entity_id
_entity_poly.type
_entity_poly.pdbx_seq_one_letter_code
_entity_poly.pdbx_strand_id
1 'polypeptide(L)'
;MPEPLAPDEDGQGEEWSQLSFFGEEEGDLSEESIRYAATDFLPEPREQTLRIQDMYEEDRPRQRLAAHGPKALSTAELLSILLGTGHHSTGLSAVDLARSILGELSQAGEDALRRLQHLTMEELLVVRGVGPAKAAVIIAAIELGKRAFIQPTPVRSRVDDPNVAASLLSHDLMWETEERFAVLMLNIRHQFLAKRVLTIGTQTETLAHPRDIFGEALRHRAVRIIVAHNHPSGALEPSPEDLALTRQLLECGKILCVPVLDHLILGDGKFQSLRQTTSLWQECPQENTGEDHSSLHDQWGWPIVQELGIPPSSTIDDD
;
A
#
# COMPACT_ATOMS: atom_id res chain seq x y z
N MET A 1 -7.42 11.68 -52.20
CA MET A 1 -8.43 12.49 -52.93
C MET A 1 -9.75 12.33 -52.20
N PRO A 2 -10.44 13.40 -51.78
CA PRO A 2 -10.05 14.80 -51.68
C PRO A 2 -10.16 15.36 -50.24
N GLU A 3 -9.85 16.64 -50.19
CA GLU A 3 -9.65 17.60 -49.11
C GLU A 3 -11.00 18.30 -48.74
N PRO A 4 -11.05 19.44 -48.03
CA PRO A 4 -11.97 19.70 -46.92
C PRO A 4 -13.14 20.64 -47.28
N LEU A 5 -14.05 20.87 -46.33
CA LEU A 5 -14.97 21.99 -46.35
C LEU A 5 -14.55 22.99 -45.26
N ALA A 6 -14.17 24.19 -45.71
CA ALA A 6 -14.17 25.44 -44.95
C ALA A 6 -15.24 26.36 -45.59
N PRO A 7 -15.36 27.61 -45.15
CA PRO A 7 -15.79 28.12 -43.84
C PRO A 7 -17.15 28.84 -43.97
N ASP A 8 -17.80 29.20 -42.87
CA ASP A 8 -18.84 30.24 -42.88
C ASP A 8 -18.44 31.36 -41.90
N GLU A 9 -18.19 32.53 -42.47
CA GLU A 9 -18.24 33.84 -41.81
C GLU A 9 -19.70 34.34 -41.82
N ASP A 10 -20.08 35.05 -40.75
CA ASP A 10 -21.14 36.07 -40.61
C ASP A 10 -21.62 35.96 -39.15
N GLY A 11 -21.61 36.95 -38.28
CA GLY A 11 -21.62 38.39 -38.42
C GLY A 11 -22.60 38.92 -37.35
N GLN A 12 -22.21 39.98 -36.63
CA GLN A 12 -23.07 40.83 -35.78
C GLN A 12 -23.49 40.15 -34.45
N GLY A 13 -23.31 40.74 -33.27
CA GLY A 13 -23.49 42.14 -32.89
C GLY A 13 -24.68 42.17 -31.92
N GLU A 14 -24.44 41.99 -30.62
CA GLU A 14 -25.48 42.17 -29.60
C GLU A 14 -25.15 43.36 -28.69
N GLU A 15 -25.96 44.40 -28.88
CA GLU A 15 -26.20 45.52 -27.99
C GLU A 15 -26.60 45.05 -26.58
N TRP A 16 -26.00 45.65 -25.57
CA TRP A 16 -26.69 45.88 -24.30
C TRP A 16 -26.67 47.37 -24.02
N SER A 17 -27.71 48.04 -24.52
CA SER A 17 -28.08 49.38 -24.09
C SER A 17 -28.98 49.32 -22.86
N GLN A 18 -28.78 50.31 -21.99
CA GLN A 18 -29.69 50.84 -20.96
C GLN A 18 -29.44 50.40 -19.51
N LEU A 19 -28.71 51.26 -18.79
CA LEU A 19 -29.18 51.86 -17.54
C LEU A 19 -28.50 53.23 -17.39
N SER A 20 -29.28 54.29 -17.57
CA SER A 20 -28.86 55.69 -17.44
C SER A 20 -29.48 56.32 -16.20
N PHE A 21 -28.63 56.81 -15.28
CA PHE A 21 -28.84 57.90 -14.29
C PHE A 21 -27.66 57.80 -13.30
N PHE A 22 -26.94 58.82 -12.86
CA PHE A 22 -27.10 60.28 -12.79
C PHE A 22 -25.69 60.86 -12.52
N GLY A 23 -25.44 62.12 -12.89
CA GLY A 23 -24.47 62.97 -12.18
C GLY A 23 -23.19 63.28 -12.94
N GLU A 24 -23.18 64.45 -13.58
CA GLU A 24 -21.98 65.21 -13.92
C GLU A 24 -21.26 65.63 -12.63
N GLU A 25 -19.95 65.40 -12.55
CA GLU A 25 -19.02 66.26 -11.80
C GLU A 25 -17.60 66.04 -12.37
N GLU A 26 -17.16 66.97 -13.23
CA GLU A 26 -15.75 67.12 -13.60
C GLU A 26 -15.01 67.68 -12.37
N GLY A 27 -14.36 66.78 -11.63
CA GLY A 27 -13.42 67.14 -10.58
C GLY A 27 -11.99 67.14 -11.10
N ASP A 28 -11.41 68.33 -11.24
CA ASP A 28 -9.99 68.57 -11.50
C ASP A 28 -9.14 67.94 -10.39
N LEU A 29 -8.52 66.79 -10.67
CA LEU A 29 -7.61 66.13 -9.73
C LEU A 29 -6.24 66.79 -9.85
N SER A 30 -5.90 67.60 -8.83
CA SER A 30 -4.57 68.18 -8.67
C SER A 30 -3.48 67.10 -8.71
N GLU A 31 -2.30 67.42 -9.28
CA GLU A 31 -1.14 66.52 -9.40
C GLU A 31 -0.67 65.90 -8.06
N GLU A 32 -1.10 66.44 -6.91
CA GLU A 32 -0.86 65.85 -5.59
C GLU A 32 -1.67 64.56 -5.33
N SER A 33 -2.86 64.42 -5.92
CA SER A 33 -3.72 63.24 -5.75
C SER A 33 -3.15 62.01 -6.46
N ILE A 34 -2.43 62.21 -7.56
CA ILE A 34 -1.74 61.16 -8.31
C ILE A 34 -0.47 60.69 -7.56
N ARG A 35 0.14 61.56 -6.75
CA ARG A 35 1.30 61.21 -5.93
C ARG A 35 0.96 60.31 -4.74
N TYR A 36 -0.24 60.42 -4.18
CA TYR A 36 -0.65 59.62 -3.01
C TYR A 36 -1.22 58.24 -3.40
N ALA A 37 -1.71 58.08 -4.63
CA ALA A 37 -2.24 56.80 -5.13
C ALA A 37 -1.16 55.86 -5.71
N ALA A 38 0.09 56.30 -5.84
CA ALA A 38 1.18 55.53 -6.46
C ALA A 38 2.15 54.89 -5.46
N THR A 39 1.93 55.01 -4.14
CA THR A 39 2.82 54.45 -3.09
C THR A 39 2.34 53.17 -2.43
N ASP A 40 1.10 52.73 -2.66
CA ASP A 40 0.49 51.59 -1.94
C ASP A 40 0.44 50.27 -2.74
N PHE A 41 1.28 50.12 -3.77
CA PHE A 41 1.50 48.84 -4.45
C PHE A 41 2.98 48.48 -4.51
N LEU A 42 3.67 48.60 -3.38
CA LEU A 42 4.89 47.80 -3.20
C LEU A 42 4.42 46.35 -3.01
N PRO A 43 4.77 45.40 -3.90
CA PRO A 43 4.49 44.00 -3.64
C PRO A 43 5.14 43.64 -2.29
N GLU A 44 4.35 43.04 -1.40
CA GLU A 44 4.83 42.42 -0.16
C GLU A 44 6.19 41.76 -0.43
N PRO A 45 7.23 42.01 0.40
CA PRO A 45 8.54 41.43 0.16
C PRO A 45 8.37 39.92 0.11
N ARG A 46 8.55 39.33 -1.08
CA ARG A 46 8.59 37.87 -1.22
C ARG A 46 9.64 37.41 -0.23
N GLU A 47 9.26 36.67 0.80
CA GLU A 47 10.22 35.99 1.68
C GLU A 47 11.24 35.33 0.77
N GLN A 48 12.48 35.82 0.79
CA GLN A 48 13.52 35.33 -0.09
C GLN A 48 13.88 33.92 0.38
N THR A 49 13.20 32.93 -0.18
CA THR A 49 13.56 31.53 0.00
C THR A 49 14.95 31.34 -0.59
N LEU A 50 15.92 31.01 0.26
CA LEU A 50 17.30 30.74 -0.13
C LEU A 50 17.29 29.70 -1.26
N ARG A 51 17.90 30.03 -2.41
CA ARG A 51 18.05 29.02 -3.46
C ARG A 51 19.07 28.02 -2.99
N ILE A 52 18.95 26.77 -3.44
CA ILE A 52 19.95 25.74 -3.15
C ILE A 52 21.35 26.15 -3.63
N GLN A 53 21.42 26.95 -4.70
CA GLN A 53 22.69 27.49 -5.21
C GLN A 53 23.32 28.52 -4.25
N ASP A 54 22.51 29.18 -3.41
CA ASP A 54 22.96 30.18 -2.45
C ASP A 54 23.41 29.54 -1.12
N MET A 55 23.17 28.25 -0.94
CA MET A 55 23.68 27.46 0.18
C MET A 55 25.18 27.17 0.00
N TYR A 56 25.91 27.05 1.11
CA TYR A 56 27.26 26.51 1.09
C TYR A 56 27.25 25.13 0.41
N GLU A 57 28.29 24.85 -0.37
CA GLU A 57 28.33 23.63 -1.18
C GLU A 57 28.17 22.36 -0.33
N GLU A 58 28.74 22.38 0.88
CA GLU A 58 28.61 21.34 1.90
C GLU A 58 27.20 21.16 2.46
N ASP A 59 26.35 22.19 2.41
CA ASP A 59 24.96 22.15 2.89
C ASP A 59 23.97 21.73 1.81
N ARG A 60 24.39 21.69 0.54
CA ARG A 60 23.51 21.33 -0.57
C ARG A 60 23.10 19.86 -0.50
N PRO A 61 21.81 19.51 -0.70
CA PRO A 61 21.32 18.14 -0.47
C PRO A 61 22.10 17.04 -1.21
N ARG A 62 22.44 17.25 -2.50
CA ARG A 62 23.18 16.24 -3.29
C ARG A 62 24.61 16.03 -2.77
N GLN A 63 25.27 17.11 -2.35
CA GLN A 63 26.61 17.08 -1.78
C GLN A 63 26.58 16.42 -0.39
N ARG A 64 25.62 16.78 0.47
CA ARG A 64 25.40 16.11 1.76
C ARG A 64 25.16 14.62 1.60
N LEU A 65 24.38 14.22 0.59
CA LEU A 65 24.11 12.81 0.29
C LEU A 65 25.41 12.08 -0.08
N ALA A 66 26.28 12.71 -0.90
CA ALA A 66 27.55 12.13 -1.30
C ALA A 66 28.58 12.05 -0.16
N ALA A 67 28.64 13.06 0.71
CA ALA A 67 29.63 13.16 1.78
C ALA A 67 29.24 12.36 3.05
N HIS A 68 27.96 12.35 3.40
CA HIS A 68 27.48 11.83 4.70
C HIS A 68 26.43 10.72 4.57
N GLY A 69 25.99 10.41 3.34
CA GLY A 69 25.00 9.38 3.08
C GLY A 69 23.56 9.80 3.41
N PRO A 70 22.56 8.96 3.06
CA PRO A 70 21.14 9.31 3.13
C PRO A 70 20.62 9.53 4.56
N LYS A 71 21.26 8.91 5.57
CA LYS A 71 20.86 9.04 6.98
C LYS A 71 21.08 10.44 7.56
N ALA A 72 21.92 11.25 6.92
CA ALA A 72 22.22 12.62 7.36
C ALA A 72 21.21 13.65 6.82
N LEU A 73 20.37 13.26 5.86
CA LEU A 73 19.40 14.14 5.21
C LEU A 73 18.04 14.03 5.88
N SER A 74 17.34 15.16 5.95
CA SER A 74 15.91 15.17 6.26
C SER A 74 15.07 14.60 5.11
N THR A 75 13.83 14.20 5.40
CA THR A 75 12.87 13.77 4.37
C THR A 75 12.68 14.82 3.27
N ALA A 76 12.60 16.10 3.66
CA ALA A 76 12.48 17.20 2.70
C ALA A 76 13.69 17.28 1.76
N GLU A 77 14.90 17.02 2.27
CA GLU A 77 16.10 17.04 1.45
C GLU A 77 16.16 15.84 0.50
N LEU A 78 15.80 14.64 0.96
CA LEU A 78 15.70 13.47 0.10
C LEU A 78 14.68 13.70 -1.03
N LEU A 79 13.52 14.24 -0.70
CA LEU A 79 12.49 14.59 -1.68
C LEU A 79 12.96 15.70 -2.63
N SER A 80 13.70 16.71 -2.14
CA SER A 80 14.24 17.77 -2.98
C SER A 80 15.20 17.27 -4.06
N ILE A 81 15.96 16.20 -3.75
CA ILE A 81 16.87 15.57 -4.71
C ILE A 81 16.08 14.93 -5.86
N LEU A 82 14.98 14.26 -5.53
CA LEU A 82 14.05 13.67 -6.51
C LEU A 82 13.36 14.74 -7.35
N LEU A 83 12.88 15.83 -6.73
CA LEU A 83 12.25 16.96 -7.43
C LEU A 83 13.21 17.64 -8.42
N GLY A 84 14.50 17.66 -8.10
CA GLY A 84 15.58 18.21 -8.91
C GLY A 84 15.60 19.74 -8.97
N THR A 85 14.46 20.38 -9.17
CA THR A 85 14.29 21.83 -9.23
C THR A 85 13.12 22.31 -8.38
N GLY A 86 13.21 23.57 -7.96
CA GLY A 86 12.14 24.27 -7.26
C GLY A 86 11.01 24.71 -8.19
N HIS A 87 10.18 25.65 -7.73
CA HIS A 87 9.11 26.22 -8.55
C HIS A 87 9.46 27.65 -8.95
N HIS A 88 9.87 27.82 -10.22
CA HIS A 88 10.41 29.09 -10.72
C HIS A 88 9.44 30.27 -10.60
N SER A 89 8.12 30.05 -10.76
CA SER A 89 7.13 31.14 -10.73
C SER A 89 6.92 31.70 -9.32
N THR A 90 6.98 30.85 -8.29
CA THR A 90 6.84 31.26 -6.88
C THR A 90 8.19 31.54 -6.21
N GLY A 91 9.32 31.15 -6.82
CA GLY A 91 10.66 31.33 -6.26
C GLY A 91 11.10 30.23 -5.29
N LEU A 92 10.22 29.28 -4.96
CA LEU A 92 10.50 28.20 -4.01
C LEU A 92 11.69 27.35 -4.49
N SER A 93 12.61 27.06 -3.58
CA SER A 93 13.68 26.09 -3.83
C SER A 93 13.12 24.66 -3.91
N ALA A 94 13.92 23.68 -4.35
CA ALA A 94 13.46 22.29 -4.34
C ALA A 94 13.23 21.77 -2.92
N VAL A 95 13.97 22.28 -1.93
CA VAL A 95 13.78 21.94 -0.52
C VAL A 95 12.49 22.57 0.01
N ASP A 96 12.19 23.81 -0.35
CA ASP A 96 10.95 24.47 0.10
C ASP A 96 9.72 23.85 -0.56
N LEU A 97 9.81 23.48 -1.84
CA LEU A 97 8.77 22.71 -2.51
C LEU A 97 8.55 21.35 -1.84
N ALA A 98 9.63 20.64 -1.47
CA ALA A 98 9.53 19.40 -0.72
C ALA A 98 8.89 19.58 0.67
N ARG A 99 9.24 20.65 1.40
CA ARG A 99 8.61 21.01 2.68
C ARG A 99 7.12 21.32 2.50
N SER A 100 6.77 22.05 1.45
CA SER A 100 5.37 22.35 1.12
C SER A 100 4.57 21.08 0.84
N ILE A 101 5.11 20.16 0.03
CA ILE A 101 4.47 18.84 -0.21
C ILE A 101 4.26 18.11 1.13
N LEU A 102 5.30 17.95 1.94
CA LEU A 102 5.20 17.25 3.23
C LEU A 102 4.22 17.95 4.20
N GLY A 103 4.18 19.28 4.18
CA GLY A 103 3.27 20.07 4.99
C GLY A 103 1.80 19.89 4.60
N GLU A 104 1.50 19.81 3.31
CA GLU A 104 0.16 19.49 2.79
C GLU A 104 -0.27 18.07 3.20
N LEU A 105 0.64 17.10 3.10
CA LEU A 105 0.37 15.70 3.47
C LEU A 105 0.13 15.50 4.98
N SER A 106 0.64 16.39 5.83
CA SER A 106 0.43 16.34 7.28
C SER A 106 -0.79 17.11 7.80
N GLN A 107 -1.55 17.81 6.95
CA GLN A 107 -2.69 18.65 7.39
C GLN A 107 -3.82 17.86 8.08
N ALA A 108 -3.85 16.53 7.94
CA ALA A 108 -4.86 15.65 8.56
C ALA A 108 -4.42 15.02 9.90
N GLY A 109 -3.28 15.45 10.48
CA GLY A 109 -2.69 14.80 11.66
C GLY A 109 -2.04 13.44 11.36
N GLU A 110 -1.96 13.08 10.08
CA GLU A 110 -1.25 11.90 9.60
C GLU A 110 0.25 12.19 9.42
N ASP A 111 1.06 11.15 9.63
CA ASP A 111 2.49 11.19 9.33
C ASP A 111 2.72 11.33 7.82
N ALA A 112 3.48 12.35 7.39
CA ALA A 112 3.70 12.64 5.98
C ALA A 112 4.40 11.49 5.23
N LEU A 113 5.31 10.73 5.89
CA LEU A 113 5.97 9.59 5.25
C LEU A 113 4.98 8.46 5.00
N ARG A 114 4.06 8.24 5.95
CA ARG A 114 2.98 7.27 5.76
C ARG A 114 2.05 7.69 4.63
N ARG A 115 1.68 8.96 4.56
CA ARG A 115 0.84 9.46 3.46
C ARG A 115 1.52 9.36 2.10
N LEU A 116 2.84 9.56 2.03
CA LEU A 116 3.62 9.38 0.81
C LEU A 116 3.50 7.96 0.24
N GLN A 117 3.35 6.94 1.08
CA GLN A 117 3.26 5.54 0.61
C GLN A 117 2.04 5.29 -0.28
N HIS A 118 0.97 6.06 -0.11
CA HIS A 118 -0.30 5.89 -0.82
C HIS A 118 -0.64 7.07 -1.72
N LEU A 119 0.33 7.93 -2.00
CA LEU A 119 0.11 9.15 -2.77
C LEU A 119 -0.20 8.81 -4.23
N THR A 120 -1.21 9.45 -4.78
CA THR A 120 -1.65 9.29 -6.17
C THR A 120 -1.09 10.38 -7.08
N MET A 121 -1.17 10.14 -8.39
CA MET A 121 -0.77 11.12 -9.39
C MET A 121 -1.65 12.37 -9.30
N GLU A 122 -2.96 12.18 -9.13
CA GLU A 122 -3.97 13.21 -9.04
C GLU A 122 -3.71 14.14 -7.85
N GLU A 123 -3.40 13.57 -6.69
CA GLU A 123 -3.08 14.34 -5.47
C GLU A 123 -1.81 15.19 -5.66
N LEU A 124 -0.78 14.63 -6.30
CA LEU A 124 0.47 15.36 -6.58
C LEU A 124 0.25 16.52 -7.56
N LEU A 125 -0.61 16.35 -8.57
CA LEU A 125 -0.88 17.38 -9.58
C LEU A 125 -1.63 18.59 -9.02
N VAL A 126 -2.31 18.45 -7.88
CA VAL A 126 -2.95 19.57 -7.17
C VAL A 126 -1.91 20.45 -6.47
N VAL A 127 -0.73 19.92 -6.12
CA VAL A 127 0.30 20.67 -5.41
C VAL A 127 0.97 21.69 -6.33
N ARG A 128 0.87 22.97 -5.97
CA ARG A 128 1.44 24.06 -6.75
C ARG A 128 2.96 23.90 -6.92
N GLY A 129 3.42 23.78 -8.16
CA GLY A 129 4.83 23.59 -8.50
C GLY A 129 5.26 22.14 -8.73
N VAL A 130 4.32 21.20 -8.61
CA VAL A 130 4.48 19.79 -8.97
C VAL A 130 3.74 19.52 -10.28
N GLY A 131 4.48 19.52 -11.38
CA GLY A 131 3.96 19.10 -12.69
C GLY A 131 4.06 17.59 -12.92
N PRO A 132 3.52 17.08 -14.05
CA PRO A 132 3.49 15.64 -14.35
C PRO A 132 4.87 14.95 -14.25
N ALA A 133 5.94 15.62 -14.68
CA ALA A 133 7.29 15.06 -14.61
C ALA A 133 7.77 14.84 -13.16
N LYS A 134 7.55 15.83 -12.27
CA LYS A 134 7.94 15.72 -10.86
C LYS A 134 7.07 14.70 -10.13
N ALA A 135 5.77 14.68 -10.42
CA ALA A 135 4.84 13.70 -9.86
C ALA A 135 5.25 12.27 -10.23
N ALA A 136 5.55 12.02 -11.52
CA ALA A 136 6.00 10.71 -12.00
C ALA A 136 7.28 10.23 -11.29
N VAL A 137 8.24 11.12 -11.05
CA VAL A 137 9.49 10.78 -10.32
C VAL A 137 9.19 10.36 -8.88
N ILE A 138 8.30 11.08 -8.18
CA ILE A 138 7.92 10.76 -6.80
C ILE A 138 7.23 9.38 -6.75
N ILE A 139 6.21 9.17 -7.59
CA ILE A 139 5.49 7.89 -7.66
C ILE A 139 6.42 6.73 -7.99
N ALA A 140 7.32 6.91 -8.97
CA ALA A 140 8.31 5.90 -9.32
C ALA A 140 9.26 5.57 -8.17
N ALA A 141 9.71 6.58 -7.41
CA ALA A 141 10.59 6.37 -6.26
C ALA A 141 9.90 5.60 -5.13
N ILE A 142 8.64 5.92 -4.83
CA ILE A 142 7.83 5.22 -3.82
C ILE A 142 7.63 3.76 -4.23
N GLU A 143 7.20 3.51 -5.46
CA GLU A 143 6.96 2.17 -5.98
C GLU A 143 8.26 1.33 -6.02
N LEU A 144 9.39 1.95 -6.41
CA LEU A 144 10.69 1.29 -6.34
C LEU A 144 11.07 0.91 -4.90
N GLY A 145 10.79 1.80 -3.94
CA GLY A 145 10.97 1.52 -2.51
C GLY A 145 10.14 0.32 -2.03
N LYS A 146 8.86 0.26 -2.42
CA LYS A 146 7.97 -0.87 -2.11
C LYS A 146 8.51 -2.18 -2.70
N ARG A 147 8.96 -2.17 -3.96
CA ARG A 147 9.55 -3.35 -4.61
C ARG A 147 10.89 -3.77 -3.99
N ALA A 148 11.72 -2.81 -3.60
CA ALA A 148 13.00 -3.08 -2.95
C ALA A 148 12.82 -3.68 -1.54
N PHE A 149 11.71 -3.35 -0.87
CA PHE A 149 11.34 -3.96 0.41
C PHE A 149 10.92 -5.42 0.25
N ILE A 150 10.34 -5.79 -0.89
CA ILE A 150 9.88 -7.15 -1.17
C ILE A 150 11.08 -8.02 -1.53
N GLN A 151 11.47 -8.94 -0.64
CA GLN A 151 12.52 -9.90 -0.94
C GLN A 151 12.02 -10.95 -1.94
N PRO A 152 12.75 -11.21 -3.05
CA PRO A 152 12.44 -12.33 -3.93
C PRO A 152 12.58 -13.63 -3.14
N THR A 153 11.46 -14.29 -2.87
CA THR A 153 11.51 -15.60 -2.21
C THR A 153 11.75 -16.68 -3.27
N PRO A 154 12.84 -17.47 -3.17
CA PRO A 154 13.13 -18.49 -4.17
C PRO A 154 11.99 -19.51 -4.33
N VAL A 155 11.88 -20.05 -5.53
CA VAL A 155 10.96 -21.16 -5.84
C VAL A 155 11.27 -22.32 -4.89
N ARG A 156 10.27 -22.72 -4.07
CA ARG A 156 10.35 -23.75 -3.01
C ARG A 156 11.06 -23.37 -1.71
N SER A 157 11.14 -22.08 -1.37
CA SER A 157 11.55 -21.69 -0.02
C SER A 157 10.74 -22.43 1.04
N ARG A 158 11.46 -22.99 2.00
CA ARG A 158 10.89 -23.61 3.18
C ARG A 158 10.45 -22.50 4.14
N VAL A 159 9.20 -22.55 4.56
CA VAL A 159 8.53 -21.56 5.41
C VAL A 159 8.52 -22.10 6.84
N ASP A 160 9.68 -22.10 7.48
CA ASP A 160 9.84 -22.52 8.88
C ASP A 160 9.86 -21.34 9.86
N ASP A 161 9.88 -20.11 9.34
CA ASP A 161 10.04 -18.89 10.12
C ASP A 161 9.01 -17.82 9.67
N PRO A 162 8.36 -17.11 10.62
CA PRO A 162 7.38 -16.09 10.29
C PRO A 162 7.89 -14.97 9.37
N ASN A 163 9.19 -14.64 9.38
CA ASN A 163 9.74 -13.64 8.46
C ASN A 163 9.65 -14.10 7.00
N VAL A 164 9.81 -15.39 6.75
CA VAL A 164 9.66 -15.97 5.39
C VAL A 164 8.21 -15.89 4.94
N ALA A 165 7.26 -16.23 5.82
CA ALA A 165 5.83 -16.14 5.54
C ALA A 165 5.39 -14.68 5.31
N ALA A 166 5.82 -13.75 6.17
CA ALA A 166 5.57 -12.33 6.03
C ALA A 166 6.14 -11.78 4.71
N SER A 167 7.37 -12.19 4.33
CA SER A 167 7.99 -11.78 3.07
C SER A 167 7.17 -12.25 1.85
N LEU A 168 6.67 -13.48 1.88
CA LEU A 168 5.82 -14.04 0.81
C LEU A 168 4.49 -13.30 0.65
N LEU A 169 3.95 -12.76 1.74
CA LEU A 169 2.66 -12.08 1.81
C LEU A 169 2.77 -10.55 1.70
N SER A 170 3.96 -9.97 1.90
CA SER A 170 4.18 -8.52 1.98
C SER A 170 3.76 -7.78 0.71
N HIS A 171 4.00 -8.36 -0.47
CA HIS A 171 3.59 -7.74 -1.75
C HIS A 171 2.08 -7.48 -1.81
N ASP A 172 1.27 -8.38 -1.26
CA ASP A 172 -0.19 -8.33 -1.44
C ASP A 172 -0.91 -7.61 -0.29
N LEU A 173 -0.20 -7.36 0.82
CA LEU A 173 -0.77 -6.90 2.09
C LEU A 173 -0.08 -5.64 2.67
N MET A 174 1.26 -5.59 2.71
CA MET A 174 2.01 -4.66 3.59
C MET A 174 1.67 -3.18 3.39
N TRP A 175 1.44 -2.78 2.14
CA TRP A 175 1.31 -1.39 1.73
C TRP A 175 -0.08 -1.08 1.15
N GLU A 176 -1.07 -1.89 1.49
CA GLU A 176 -2.44 -1.74 0.98
C GLU A 176 -3.26 -0.80 1.87
N THR A 177 -4.06 0.06 1.24
CA THR A 177 -4.91 1.06 1.90
C THR A 177 -6.20 0.48 2.47
N GLU A 178 -6.59 -0.68 1.95
CA GLU A 178 -7.76 -1.43 2.41
C GLU A 178 -7.30 -2.67 3.17
N GLU A 179 -8.14 -3.12 4.10
CA GLU A 179 -7.87 -4.35 4.82
C GLU A 179 -8.02 -5.53 3.88
N ARG A 180 -7.01 -6.40 3.81
CA ARG A 180 -6.99 -7.59 2.98
C ARG A 180 -6.63 -8.80 3.82
N PHE A 181 -7.33 -9.91 3.59
CA PHE A 181 -7.01 -11.18 4.21
C PHE A 181 -6.44 -12.14 3.16
N ALA A 182 -5.36 -12.83 3.50
CA ALA A 182 -4.71 -13.79 2.63
C ALA A 182 -4.43 -15.13 3.33
N VAL A 183 -4.38 -16.19 2.53
CA VAL A 183 -3.96 -17.52 2.94
C VAL A 183 -2.72 -17.95 2.16
N LEU A 184 -1.71 -18.39 2.89
CA LEU A 184 -0.48 -19.01 2.40
C LEU A 184 -0.59 -20.52 2.59
N MET A 185 -0.49 -21.26 1.50
CA MET A 185 -0.68 -22.72 1.49
C MET A 185 0.67 -23.43 1.34
N LEU A 186 0.88 -24.43 2.19
CA LEU A 186 2.15 -25.14 2.31
C LEU A 186 1.98 -26.65 2.11
N ASN A 187 3.04 -27.28 1.62
CA ASN A 187 3.11 -28.73 1.52
C ASN A 187 3.64 -29.38 2.82
N ILE A 188 3.76 -30.72 2.80
CA ILE A 188 4.25 -31.50 3.95
C ILE A 188 5.69 -31.15 4.39
N ARG A 189 6.49 -30.50 3.53
CA ARG A 189 7.86 -30.04 3.81
C ARG A 189 7.94 -28.55 4.14
N HIS A 190 6.81 -27.91 4.49
CA HIS A 190 6.69 -26.46 4.72
C HIS A 190 7.08 -25.61 3.51
N GLN A 191 7.04 -26.16 2.29
CA GLN A 191 7.37 -25.37 1.10
C GLN A 191 6.11 -24.66 0.61
N PHE A 192 6.30 -23.43 0.15
CA PHE A 192 5.27 -22.65 -0.53
C PHE A 192 4.64 -23.42 -1.69
N LEU A 193 3.32 -23.57 -1.67
CA LEU A 193 2.52 -24.10 -2.78
C LEU A 193 1.84 -22.98 -3.55
N ALA A 194 1.10 -22.14 -2.84
CA ALA A 194 0.31 -21.04 -3.41
C ALA A 194 -0.04 -20.02 -2.32
N LYS A 195 -0.43 -18.81 -2.74
CA LYS A 195 -1.07 -17.82 -1.88
C LYS A 195 -2.31 -17.25 -2.57
N ARG A 196 -3.31 -16.85 -1.79
CA ARG A 196 -4.54 -16.21 -2.29
C ARG A 196 -4.94 -15.10 -1.34
N VAL A 197 -5.26 -13.93 -1.90
CA VAL A 197 -6.03 -12.89 -1.21
C VAL A 197 -7.50 -13.28 -1.33
N LEU A 198 -8.19 -13.42 -0.20
CA LEU A 198 -9.55 -13.92 -0.12
C LEU A 198 -10.58 -12.79 -0.09
N THR A 199 -10.24 -11.70 0.57
CA THR A 199 -11.14 -10.58 0.80
C THR A 199 -10.38 -9.26 0.68
N ILE A 200 -11.14 -8.24 0.30
CA ILE A 200 -10.75 -6.84 0.32
C ILE A 200 -11.89 -6.16 1.07
N GLY A 201 -11.68 -5.88 2.35
CA GLY A 201 -12.71 -5.43 3.28
C GLY A 201 -12.93 -3.93 3.24
N THR A 202 -14.20 -3.52 3.34
CA THR A 202 -14.61 -2.26 3.97
C THR A 202 -14.99 -2.55 5.43
N GLN A 203 -14.92 -1.55 6.33
CA GLN A 203 -14.97 -1.65 7.80
C GLN A 203 -16.16 -2.41 8.45
N THR A 204 -17.08 -3.01 7.69
CA THR A 204 -18.37 -3.56 8.17
C THR A 204 -18.61 -5.06 7.93
N GLU A 205 -17.72 -5.79 7.25
CA GLU A 205 -17.88 -7.24 7.03
C GLU A 205 -16.76 -8.07 7.71
N THR A 206 -17.08 -9.31 8.10
CA THR A 206 -16.10 -10.26 8.62
C THR A 206 -14.97 -10.45 7.62
N LEU A 207 -13.75 -10.12 8.03
CA LEU A 207 -12.55 -10.10 7.19
C LEU A 207 -12.34 -11.35 6.36
N ALA A 208 -12.63 -12.55 6.87
CA ALA A 208 -12.65 -13.76 6.07
C ALA A 208 -13.46 -14.85 6.77
N HIS A 209 -14.24 -15.62 6.00
CA HIS A 209 -14.98 -16.75 6.54
C HIS A 209 -14.14 -18.05 6.45
N PRO A 210 -14.10 -18.90 7.50
CA PRO A 210 -13.30 -20.14 7.48
C PRO A 210 -13.59 -21.05 6.30
N ARG A 211 -14.85 -21.14 5.85
CA ARG A 211 -15.25 -21.88 4.64
C ARG A 211 -14.41 -21.50 3.42
N ASP A 212 -14.14 -20.21 3.22
CA ASP A 212 -13.48 -19.71 2.03
C ASP A 212 -11.96 -19.91 2.15
N ILE A 213 -11.41 -19.71 3.36
CA ILE A 213 -10.00 -20.00 3.70
C ILE A 213 -9.67 -21.48 3.46
N PHE A 214 -10.41 -22.39 4.10
CA PHE A 214 -10.18 -23.82 3.95
C PHE A 214 -10.61 -24.33 2.56
N GLY A 215 -11.57 -23.67 1.91
CA GLY A 215 -11.94 -23.95 0.53
C GLY A 215 -10.76 -23.79 -0.44
N GLU A 216 -9.97 -22.71 -0.31
CA GLU A 216 -8.73 -22.56 -1.08
C GLU A 216 -7.68 -23.60 -0.68
N ALA A 217 -7.48 -23.82 0.62
CA ALA A 217 -6.51 -24.80 1.12
C ALA A 217 -6.76 -26.21 0.53
N LEU A 218 -8.01 -26.66 0.54
CA LEU A 218 -8.41 -27.95 0.00
C LEU A 218 -8.27 -28.00 -1.53
N ARG A 219 -8.66 -26.92 -2.24
CA ARG A 219 -8.52 -26.84 -3.70
C ARG A 219 -7.06 -26.97 -4.15
N HIS A 220 -6.14 -26.38 -3.39
CA HIS A 220 -4.70 -26.44 -3.66
C HIS A 220 -3.99 -27.64 -3.02
N ARG A 221 -4.74 -28.55 -2.36
CA ARG A 221 -4.19 -29.71 -1.63
C ARG A 221 -3.12 -29.30 -0.62
N ALA A 222 -3.35 -28.16 0.05
CA ALA A 222 -2.48 -27.67 1.11
C ALA A 222 -2.51 -28.66 2.27
N VAL A 223 -1.34 -28.99 2.78
CA VAL A 223 -1.22 -29.80 4.00
C VAL A 223 -1.32 -28.91 5.22
N ARG A 224 -0.86 -27.65 5.11
CA ARG A 224 -0.84 -26.67 6.20
C ARG A 224 -1.08 -25.29 5.64
N ILE A 225 -1.58 -24.38 6.48
CA ILE A 225 -1.79 -22.98 6.08
C ILE A 225 -1.18 -22.00 7.08
N ILE A 226 -0.79 -20.83 6.59
CA ILE A 226 -0.58 -19.62 7.38
C ILE A 226 -1.58 -18.60 6.86
N VAL A 227 -2.26 -17.89 7.74
CA VAL A 227 -3.16 -16.80 7.36
C VAL A 227 -2.53 -15.46 7.71
N ALA A 228 -2.92 -14.39 7.02
CA ALA A 228 -2.48 -13.06 7.35
C ALA A 228 -3.47 -12.00 6.92
N HIS A 229 -3.45 -10.85 7.61
CA HIS A 229 -4.11 -9.64 7.16
C HIS A 229 -3.22 -8.41 7.39
N ASN A 230 -3.48 -7.32 6.68
CA ASN A 230 -2.85 -6.03 6.97
C ASN A 230 -3.77 -5.16 7.81
N HIS A 231 -3.20 -4.33 8.68
CA HIS A 231 -3.91 -3.17 9.20
C HIS A 231 -3.45 -1.93 8.42
N PRO A 232 -4.32 -1.25 7.66
CA PRO A 232 -3.97 0.01 7.01
C PRO A 232 -3.50 1.08 7.99
N SER A 233 -3.91 0.94 9.27
CA SER A 233 -3.47 1.76 10.41
C SER A 233 -1.97 1.64 10.72
N GLY A 234 -1.31 0.57 10.28
CA GLY A 234 0.06 0.21 10.65
C GLY A 234 0.20 -0.37 12.06
N ALA A 235 -0.87 -0.43 12.85
CA ALA A 235 -0.86 -1.12 14.15
C ALA A 235 -0.69 -2.63 13.93
N LEU A 236 -0.05 -3.30 14.89
CA LEU A 236 0.18 -4.75 14.82
C LEU A 236 -0.59 -5.50 15.90
N GLU A 237 -1.22 -4.77 16.82
CA GLU A 237 -2.05 -5.30 17.89
C GLU A 237 -3.32 -5.93 17.30
N PRO A 238 -3.61 -7.21 17.60
CA PRO A 238 -4.82 -7.86 17.12
C PRO A 238 -6.08 -7.24 17.74
N SER A 239 -7.12 -7.09 16.92
CA SER A 239 -8.46 -6.78 17.41
C SER A 239 -9.11 -7.99 18.10
N PRO A 240 -10.17 -7.80 18.91
CA PRO A 240 -10.97 -8.90 19.44
C PRO A 240 -11.51 -9.83 18.34
N GLU A 241 -11.88 -9.25 17.18
CA GLU A 241 -12.35 -9.95 16.00
C GLU A 241 -11.27 -10.83 15.39
N ASP A 242 -10.02 -10.35 15.31
CA ASP A 242 -8.88 -11.13 14.83
C ASP A 242 -8.63 -12.35 15.72
N LEU A 243 -8.68 -12.15 17.05
CA LEU A 243 -8.52 -13.24 18.01
C LEU A 243 -9.67 -14.25 17.92
N ALA A 244 -10.90 -13.79 17.73
CA ALA A 244 -12.07 -14.65 17.57
C ALA A 244 -11.99 -15.49 16.27
N LEU A 245 -11.66 -14.85 15.16
CA LEU A 245 -11.45 -15.52 13.87
C LEU A 245 -10.31 -16.54 13.98
N THR A 246 -9.18 -16.17 14.59
CA THR A 246 -8.04 -17.07 14.78
C THR A 246 -8.45 -18.33 15.54
N ARG A 247 -9.18 -18.20 16.66
CA ARG A 247 -9.70 -19.35 17.42
C ARG A 247 -10.57 -20.25 16.54
N GLN A 248 -11.49 -19.66 15.79
CA GLN A 248 -12.38 -20.41 14.89
C GLN A 248 -11.58 -21.17 13.82
N LEU A 249 -10.54 -20.55 13.25
CA LEU A 249 -9.67 -21.18 12.27
C LEU A 249 -8.86 -22.33 12.86
N LEU A 250 -8.37 -22.20 14.10
CA LEU A 250 -7.64 -23.26 14.78
C LEU A 250 -8.54 -24.49 15.02
N GLU A 251 -9.79 -24.29 15.44
CA GLU A 251 -10.76 -25.38 15.60
C GLU A 251 -11.11 -26.04 14.26
N CYS A 252 -11.34 -25.25 13.21
CA CYS A 252 -11.57 -25.78 11.87
C CYS A 252 -10.36 -26.56 11.33
N GLY A 253 -9.13 -26.09 11.59
CA GLY A 253 -7.89 -26.73 11.17
C GLY A 253 -7.73 -28.12 11.75
N LYS A 254 -8.13 -28.32 13.02
CA LYS A 254 -8.20 -29.65 13.64
C LYS A 254 -9.21 -30.56 12.96
N ILE A 255 -10.44 -30.08 12.75
CA ILE A 255 -11.52 -30.88 12.16
C ILE A 255 -11.18 -31.31 10.72
N LEU A 256 -10.56 -30.42 9.95
CA LEU A 256 -10.23 -30.66 8.54
C LEU A 256 -8.85 -31.29 8.33
N CYS A 257 -8.10 -31.53 9.41
CA CYS A 257 -6.71 -32.01 9.37
C CYS A 257 -5.78 -31.11 8.51
N VAL A 258 -6.03 -29.81 8.50
CA VAL A 258 -5.20 -28.78 7.83
C VAL A 258 -4.76 -27.78 8.91
N PRO A 259 -3.63 -28.02 9.60
CA PRO A 259 -3.19 -27.16 10.70
C PRO A 259 -2.90 -25.73 10.25
N VAL A 260 -3.35 -24.77 11.06
CA VAL A 260 -3.01 -23.35 10.91
C VAL A 260 -1.70 -23.10 11.68
N LEU A 261 -0.62 -22.84 10.95
CA LEU A 261 0.71 -22.70 11.53
C LEU A 261 0.95 -21.33 12.16
N ASP A 262 0.30 -20.29 11.68
CA ASP A 262 0.39 -18.94 12.21
C ASP A 262 -0.75 -18.06 11.66
N HIS A 263 -0.97 -16.93 12.33
CA HIS A 263 -1.75 -15.80 11.85
C HIS A 263 -0.89 -14.54 11.96
N LEU A 264 -0.54 -13.94 10.81
CA LEU A 264 0.31 -12.74 10.76
C LEU A 264 -0.53 -11.47 10.58
N ILE A 265 -0.18 -10.42 11.33
CA ILE A 265 -0.68 -9.06 11.11
C ILE A 265 0.46 -8.25 10.49
N LEU A 266 0.23 -7.62 9.35
CA LEU A 266 1.22 -6.82 8.62
C LEU A 266 0.86 -5.33 8.65
N GLY A 267 1.85 -4.47 8.78
CA GLY A 267 1.65 -3.03 8.78
C GLY A 267 2.96 -2.24 8.89
N ASP A 268 3.05 -1.14 8.15
CA ASP A 268 4.16 -0.17 8.21
C ASP A 268 5.57 -0.81 8.12
N GLY A 269 5.74 -1.74 7.18
CA GLY A 269 7.01 -2.46 6.96
C GLY A 269 7.39 -3.45 8.06
N LYS A 270 6.46 -3.78 8.97
CA LYS A 270 6.62 -4.72 10.06
C LYS A 270 5.51 -5.77 10.05
N PHE A 271 5.66 -6.79 10.88
CA PHE A 271 4.62 -7.79 11.11
C PHE A 271 4.65 -8.30 12.55
N GLN A 272 3.53 -8.88 12.99
CA GLN A 272 3.42 -9.61 14.25
C GLN A 272 2.84 -11.00 14.01
N SER A 273 3.43 -12.01 14.66
CA SER A 273 2.95 -13.40 14.67
C SER A 273 2.06 -13.63 15.89
N LEU A 274 0.77 -13.91 15.67
CA LEU A 274 -0.14 -14.23 16.77
C LEU A 274 0.24 -15.54 17.44
N ARG A 275 0.88 -16.48 16.73
CA ARG A 275 1.40 -17.69 17.37
C ARG A 275 2.48 -17.40 18.39
N GLN A 276 3.31 -16.38 18.17
CA GLN A 276 4.37 -16.00 19.09
C GLN A 276 3.90 -15.08 20.22
N THR A 277 2.87 -14.25 19.97
CA THR A 277 2.41 -13.23 20.93
C THR A 277 1.18 -13.61 21.75
N THR A 278 0.50 -14.71 21.42
CA THR A 278 -0.74 -15.14 22.09
C THR A 278 -0.67 -16.58 22.62
N SER A 279 -1.59 -16.94 23.51
CA SER A 279 -1.77 -18.31 24.02
C SER A 279 -2.65 -19.20 23.12
N LEU A 280 -3.14 -18.70 21.98
CA LEU A 280 -4.18 -19.38 21.20
C LEU A 280 -3.78 -20.79 20.73
N TRP A 281 -2.51 -21.00 20.38
CA TRP A 281 -1.99 -22.32 19.99
C TRP A 281 -1.76 -23.26 21.18
N GLN A 282 -1.70 -22.74 22.40
CA GLN A 282 -1.67 -23.56 23.62
C GLN A 282 -3.10 -23.99 23.99
N GLU A 283 -4.08 -23.09 23.82
CA GLU A 283 -5.50 -23.37 24.01
C GLU A 283 -6.02 -24.38 22.96
N CYS A 284 -5.61 -24.21 21.70
CA CYS A 284 -6.01 -25.06 20.58
C CYS A 284 -4.78 -25.60 19.80
N PRO A 285 -4.09 -26.64 20.35
CA PRO A 285 -2.89 -27.20 19.72
C PRO A 285 -3.17 -27.74 18.32
N GLN A 286 -2.31 -27.40 17.36
CA GLN A 286 -2.40 -27.89 15.99
C GLN A 286 -1.45 -29.08 15.84
N GLU A 287 -2.00 -30.26 15.53
CA GLU A 287 -1.18 -31.48 15.38
C GLU A 287 -0.26 -31.40 14.17
N ASN A 288 0.97 -31.86 14.34
CA ASN A 288 1.95 -31.91 13.27
C ASN A 288 1.73 -33.21 12.48
N THR A 289 0.73 -33.22 11.59
CA THR A 289 0.34 -34.39 10.77
C THR A 289 1.38 -34.80 9.71
N GLY A 290 2.65 -34.42 9.89
CA GLY A 290 3.73 -34.71 8.95
C GLY A 290 4.75 -35.76 9.40
N GLU A 291 4.73 -36.20 10.67
CA GLU A 291 5.80 -37.07 11.21
C GLU A 291 5.39 -38.51 11.51
N ASP A 292 4.11 -38.85 11.64
CA ASP A 292 3.75 -40.27 11.80
C ASP A 292 2.27 -40.54 11.51
N HIS A 293 1.95 -40.99 10.29
CA HIS A 293 0.62 -41.55 10.00
C HIS A 293 0.57 -43.07 10.22
N SER A 294 1.60 -43.69 10.82
CA SER A 294 1.54 -45.11 11.16
C SER A 294 0.52 -45.43 12.27
N SER A 295 0.11 -44.44 13.07
CA SER A 295 -0.74 -44.63 14.25
C SER A 295 -2.24 -44.32 14.06
N LEU A 296 -2.62 -43.61 12.98
CA LEU A 296 -4.03 -43.25 12.73
C LEU A 296 -4.85 -44.39 12.13
N HIS A 297 -4.20 -45.45 11.64
CA HIS A 297 -4.87 -46.65 11.13
C HIS A 297 -5.51 -47.49 12.24
N ASP A 298 -5.11 -47.30 13.50
CA ASP A 298 -5.60 -48.08 14.64
C ASP A 298 -6.72 -47.39 15.44
N GLN A 299 -6.98 -46.10 15.21
CA GLN A 299 -7.87 -45.30 16.07
C GLN A 299 -9.32 -45.26 15.60
N TRP A 300 -9.57 -45.49 14.31
CA TRP A 300 -10.91 -45.59 13.76
C TRP A 300 -11.18 -47.05 13.41
N GLY A 301 -11.62 -47.82 14.40
CA GLY A 301 -11.97 -49.25 14.31
C GLY A 301 -13.12 -49.57 13.35
N TRP A 302 -12.99 -49.15 12.09
CA TRP A 302 -13.73 -49.73 10.99
C TRP A 302 -13.20 -51.14 10.80
N PRO A 303 -14.05 -52.19 10.90
CA PRO A 303 -13.65 -53.50 10.44
C PRO A 303 -13.14 -53.35 9.01
N ILE A 304 -11.91 -53.81 8.75
CA ILE A 304 -11.50 -54.14 7.39
C ILE A 304 -12.66 -54.95 6.82
N VAL A 305 -13.19 -54.52 5.68
CA VAL A 305 -14.23 -55.24 4.95
C VAL A 305 -13.64 -56.57 4.50
N GLN A 306 -13.62 -57.55 5.42
CA GLN A 306 -13.29 -58.95 5.22
C GLN A 306 -14.53 -59.84 5.34
N GLU A 307 -15.73 -59.25 5.29
CA GLU A 307 -17.00 -59.96 5.20
C GLU A 307 -17.78 -59.61 3.93
N LEU A 308 -17.13 -59.74 2.78
CA LEU A 308 -17.83 -60.13 1.56
C LEU A 308 -16.98 -61.20 0.89
N GLY A 309 -17.41 -62.45 1.00
CA GLY A 309 -16.78 -63.63 0.43
C GLY A 309 -16.75 -63.60 -1.10
N ILE A 310 -15.92 -62.73 -1.65
CA ILE A 310 -15.57 -62.70 -3.07
C ILE A 310 -14.32 -63.57 -3.20
N PRO A 311 -14.41 -64.77 -3.81
CA PRO A 311 -13.23 -65.59 -4.06
C PRO A 311 -12.28 -64.86 -5.04
N PRO A 312 -10.96 -65.00 -4.89
CA PRO A 312 -10.01 -64.41 -5.83
C PRO A 312 -10.26 -64.94 -7.24
N SER A 313 -10.42 -64.03 -8.20
CA SER A 313 -10.58 -64.36 -9.62
C SER A 313 -9.38 -65.19 -10.09
N SER A 314 -9.67 -66.39 -10.59
CA SER A 314 -8.72 -67.25 -11.27
C SER A 314 -8.06 -66.53 -12.45
N THR A 315 -6.75 -66.75 -12.56
CA THR A 315 -5.90 -66.59 -13.74
C THR A 315 -6.65 -66.76 -15.06
N ILE A 316 -6.57 -65.74 -15.93
CA ILE A 316 -6.75 -65.91 -17.37
C ILE A 316 -5.34 -66.22 -17.91
N ASP A 317 -5.12 -67.48 -18.23
CA ASP A 317 -4.11 -67.89 -19.19
C ASP A 317 -4.65 -67.56 -20.58
N ASP A 318 -3.95 -66.71 -21.34
CA ASP A 318 -4.19 -66.49 -22.76
C ASP A 318 -3.27 -67.44 -23.56
N ASP A 319 -3.90 -68.38 -24.29
CA ASP A 319 -3.37 -69.04 -25.49
C ASP A 319 -3.30 -68.04 -26.67
#